data_AF-A0A836H0H4-F1
#
_entry.id   AF-A0A836H0H4-F1
#
_cell.length_a   1.000
_cell.length_b   1.000
_cell.length_c   1.000
_cell.angle_alpha   90.00
_cell.angle_beta   90.00
_cell.angle_gamma   90.00
#
_symmetry.space_group_name_H-M   'P 1'
#
loop_
_entity.id
_entity.type
_entity.pdbx_description
1 polymer ?
#
loop_
_entity_poly.entity_id
_entity_poly.type
_entity_poly.pdbx_seq_one_letter_code
_entity_poly.pdbx_strand_id
1 'polypeptide(L)'
;MRMGVLLLLAAVTGLAFVSPERGADKCFLTDSHPTVPMGLELCYMHSHKACCIPGFDKEIRAAYSALVPNGQGCVPGSQHIYSSLYALRQYLCLPCDPNEPRYRFESVRGDMVDGGLVPPSANSVAGEQTWRVCRSFLYGQRGTQKGLWGSHGSRYAECGVIVSSCMSTPVFNISTGSFQSPSPSCKASNELTIPSITFRDSPDPALKMLSRVPQSMPELQIVIVDDSDPNYDYEKTPCFGRDAVATIVSAALPLWLSAVVLSRLLWL
;
A
#
# COMPACT_ATOMS: atom_id res chain seq x y z
N MET A 1 -35.23 -36.90 39.50
CA MET A 1 -34.89 -37.85 38.42
C MET A 1 -34.65 -37.03 37.15
N ARG A 2 -33.37 -36.77 36.85
CA ARG A 2 -32.65 -37.29 35.67
C ARG A 2 -33.21 -36.73 34.35
N MET A 3 -32.64 -35.67 33.77
CA MET A 3 -31.36 -35.65 33.01
C MET A 3 -31.50 -36.39 31.67
N GLY A 4 -31.61 -35.60 30.61
CA GLY A 4 -31.45 -35.97 29.19
C GLY A 4 -31.21 -34.67 28.43
N VAL A 5 -30.01 -34.07 28.47
CA VAL A 5 -28.81 -34.44 27.68
C VAL A 5 -29.22 -34.65 26.22
N LEU A 6 -29.24 -33.56 25.44
CA LEU A 6 -28.14 -33.16 24.53
C LEU A 6 -28.00 -34.13 23.36
N LEU A 7 -28.36 -33.64 22.16
CA LEU A 7 -27.76 -33.90 20.85
C LEU A 7 -28.87 -33.79 19.81
N LEU A 8 -28.99 -32.63 19.18
CA LEU A 8 -29.33 -32.52 17.76
C LEU A 8 -29.17 -31.08 17.30
N LEU A 9 -28.26 -30.91 16.35
CA LEU A 9 -28.20 -29.82 15.37
C LEU A 9 -27.61 -28.49 15.88
N ALA A 10 -26.42 -28.57 16.49
CA ALA A 10 -25.37 -27.60 16.18
C ALA A 10 -24.88 -27.84 14.73
N ALA A 11 -25.74 -27.57 13.75
CA ALA A 11 -25.29 -27.24 12.40
C ALA A 11 -24.69 -25.84 12.52
N VAL A 12 -23.48 -25.78 13.08
CA VAL A 12 -22.59 -24.64 12.94
C VAL A 12 -22.41 -24.51 11.44
N THR A 13 -23.20 -23.62 10.86
CA THR A 13 -23.02 -23.07 9.54
C THR A 13 -21.57 -22.67 9.44
N GLY A 14 -20.77 -23.55 8.82
CA GLY A 14 -19.47 -23.23 8.28
C GLY A 14 -19.69 -22.18 7.21
N LEU A 15 -19.87 -20.93 7.62
CA LEU A 15 -19.50 -19.78 6.82
C LEU A 15 -17.98 -19.73 6.87
N ALA A 16 -17.36 -20.70 6.18
CA ALA A 16 -16.10 -20.43 5.54
C ALA A 16 -16.40 -19.25 4.61
N PHE A 17 -16.09 -18.04 5.06
CA PHE A 17 -15.87 -16.91 4.19
C PHE A 17 -14.67 -17.27 3.33
N VAL A 18 -14.90 -18.09 2.31
CA VAL A 18 -14.05 -18.13 1.12
C VAL A 18 -14.38 -16.85 0.40
N SER A 19 -13.71 -15.77 0.80
CA SER A 19 -13.59 -14.62 -0.08
C SER A 19 -13.00 -15.16 -1.38
N PRO A 20 -13.67 -14.97 -2.54
CA PRO A 20 -13.05 -15.31 -3.80
C PRO A 20 -11.84 -14.39 -3.94
N GLU A 21 -10.65 -14.94 -3.68
CA GLU A 21 -9.38 -14.32 -4.05
C GLU A 21 -9.39 -14.16 -5.58
N ARG A 22 -9.99 -13.09 -6.10
CA ARG A 22 -9.73 -12.63 -7.48
C ARG A 22 -8.34 -12.02 -7.51
N GLY A 23 -7.31 -12.84 -7.34
CA GLY A 23 -5.94 -12.46 -7.68
C GLY A 23 -5.79 -12.60 -9.17
N ALA A 24 -5.11 -11.65 -9.81
CA ALA A 24 -4.39 -12.03 -11.02
C ALA A 24 -3.36 -13.09 -10.58
N ASP A 25 -3.46 -14.30 -11.16
CA ASP A 25 -2.78 -15.50 -10.67
C ASP A 25 -1.25 -15.44 -10.76
N LYS A 26 -0.71 -14.42 -11.44
CA LYS A 26 0.70 -14.30 -11.77
C LYS A 26 1.33 -13.00 -11.31
N CYS A 27 2.48 -13.14 -10.66
CA CYS A 27 3.38 -12.08 -10.27
C CYS A 27 3.94 -11.36 -11.49
N PHE A 28 4.04 -10.03 -11.41
CA PHE A 28 4.52 -9.22 -12.53
C PHE A 28 5.96 -9.58 -12.96
N LEU A 29 6.88 -9.74 -12.00
CA LEU A 29 8.30 -9.97 -12.27
C LEU A 29 8.62 -11.34 -12.84
N THR A 30 7.89 -12.38 -12.42
CA THR A 30 8.24 -13.77 -12.70
C THR A 30 7.28 -14.46 -13.67
N ASP A 31 6.18 -13.79 -14.05
CA ASP A 31 5.03 -14.38 -14.77
C ASP A 31 4.56 -15.71 -14.18
N SER A 32 4.81 -15.91 -12.88
CA SER A 32 4.62 -17.15 -12.14
C SER A 32 3.71 -16.91 -10.95
N HIS A 33 3.10 -17.97 -10.43
CA HIS A 33 2.32 -17.88 -9.20
C HIS A 33 3.22 -17.50 -8.02
N PRO A 34 2.69 -16.76 -7.03
CA PRO A 34 3.43 -16.51 -5.79
C PRO A 34 3.87 -17.83 -5.15
N THR A 35 5.12 -17.90 -4.70
CA THR A 35 5.71 -19.10 -4.09
C THR A 35 6.14 -18.83 -2.67
N VAL A 36 6.54 -19.88 -1.94
CA VAL A 36 7.21 -19.73 -0.63
C VAL A 36 8.71 -19.53 -0.90
N PRO A 37 9.25 -18.32 -0.73
CA PRO A 37 10.67 -18.05 -1.01
C PRO A 37 11.56 -18.61 0.11
N MET A 38 12.76 -19.05 -0.25
CA MET A 38 13.79 -19.43 0.72
C MET A 38 14.59 -18.20 1.18
N GLY A 39 14.18 -17.58 2.28
CA GLY A 39 14.98 -16.56 2.97
C GLY A 39 14.88 -15.14 2.39
N LEU A 40 13.72 -14.51 2.57
CA LEU A 40 13.61 -13.05 2.42
C LEU A 40 14.07 -12.37 3.72
N GLU A 41 14.98 -11.41 3.61
CA GLU A 41 15.51 -10.65 4.74
C GLU A 41 14.79 -9.32 4.89
N LEU A 42 14.83 -8.44 3.87
CA LEU A 42 14.15 -7.16 3.96
C LEU A 42 12.65 -7.34 3.81
N CYS A 43 12.17 -8.11 2.85
CA CYS A 43 10.75 -8.31 2.57
C CYS A 43 10.18 -9.54 3.29
N TYR A 44 10.71 -9.88 4.49
CA TYR A 44 10.30 -11.06 5.27
C TYR A 44 8.80 -11.12 5.58
N MET A 45 8.06 -9.99 5.54
CA MET A 45 6.60 -10.00 5.72
C MET A 45 5.87 -10.84 4.67
N HIS A 46 6.49 -11.08 3.51
CA HIS A 46 5.96 -11.92 2.43
C HIS A 46 6.59 -13.34 2.41
N SER A 47 7.37 -13.72 3.43
CA SER A 47 8.07 -15.03 3.47
C SER A 47 7.16 -16.26 3.36
N HIS A 48 5.88 -16.14 3.67
CA HIS A 48 4.90 -17.22 3.58
C HIS A 48 4.29 -17.37 2.17
N LYS A 49 4.34 -16.32 1.35
CA LYS A 49 3.85 -16.27 -0.04
C LYS A 49 4.35 -14.97 -0.65
N ALA A 50 5.24 -15.03 -1.65
CA ALA A 50 5.83 -13.85 -2.27
C ALA A 50 5.87 -13.94 -3.79
N CYS A 51 5.88 -12.77 -4.41
CA CYS A 51 6.13 -12.60 -5.84
C CYS A 51 7.60 -12.43 -6.21
N CYS A 52 8.47 -12.18 -5.23
CA CYS A 52 9.88 -11.99 -5.44
C CYS A 52 10.71 -13.17 -4.93
N ILE A 53 11.88 -13.33 -5.54
CA ILE A 53 12.92 -14.28 -5.12
C ILE A 53 13.94 -13.59 -4.21
N PRO A 54 14.74 -14.34 -3.41
CA PRO A 54 15.73 -13.77 -2.52
C PRO A 54 16.77 -12.85 -3.19
N GLY A 55 17.12 -13.13 -4.46
CA GLY A 55 18.00 -12.26 -5.24
C GLY A 55 17.43 -10.85 -5.40
N PHE A 56 16.13 -10.75 -5.66
CA PHE A 56 15.44 -9.47 -5.81
C PHE A 56 15.25 -8.75 -4.46
N ASP A 57 14.96 -9.50 -3.39
CA ASP A 57 14.96 -8.96 -2.03
C ASP A 57 16.29 -8.29 -1.65
N LYS A 58 17.42 -8.86 -2.09
CA LYS A 58 18.74 -8.25 -1.89
C LYS A 58 18.88 -6.91 -2.59
N GLU A 59 18.33 -6.77 -3.80
CA GLU A 59 18.32 -5.50 -4.53
C GLU A 59 17.42 -4.46 -3.86
N ILE A 60 16.22 -4.86 -3.44
CA ILE A 60 15.30 -4.00 -2.67
C ILE A 60 15.98 -3.57 -1.36
N ARG A 61 16.67 -4.48 -0.67
CA ARG A 61 17.44 -4.18 0.54
C ARG A 61 18.54 -3.16 0.29
N ALA A 62 19.29 -3.30 -0.79
CA ALA A 62 20.32 -2.33 -1.16
C ALA A 62 19.70 -0.95 -1.44
N ALA A 63 18.58 -0.91 -2.17
CA ALA A 63 17.84 0.32 -2.44
C ALA A 63 17.31 0.96 -1.14
N TYR A 64 16.66 0.19 -0.27
CA TYR A 64 16.18 0.66 1.03
C TYR A 64 17.32 1.23 1.87
N SER A 65 18.43 0.50 2.02
CA SER A 65 19.59 0.97 2.80
C SER A 65 20.22 2.25 2.23
N ALA A 66 20.12 2.49 0.93
CA ALA A 66 20.59 3.73 0.32
C ALA A 66 19.68 4.94 0.61
N LEU A 67 18.41 4.69 0.98
CA LEU A 67 17.47 5.73 1.39
C LEU A 67 17.61 6.10 2.87
N VAL A 68 18.12 5.17 3.69
CA VAL A 68 18.23 5.36 5.14
C VAL A 68 19.51 6.14 5.46
N PRO A 69 19.41 7.34 6.06
CA PRO A 69 20.59 8.07 6.50
C PRO A 69 21.28 7.37 7.67
N ASN A 70 22.61 7.43 7.69
CA ASN A 70 23.43 6.87 8.76
C ASN A 70 24.00 8.02 9.61
N GLY A 71 23.76 8.03 10.92
CA GLY A 71 24.27 9.07 11.84
C GLY A 71 23.97 8.75 13.31
N GLN A 72 24.60 9.46 14.25
CA GLN A 72 24.35 9.25 15.69
C GLN A 72 22.87 9.57 16.02
N GLY A 73 22.15 8.60 16.61
CA GLY A 73 20.69 8.69 16.81
C GLY A 73 19.85 8.20 15.62
N CYS A 74 20.47 8.10 14.45
CA CYS A 74 19.94 7.54 13.20
C CYS A 74 20.76 6.30 12.76
N VAL A 75 21.32 5.55 13.73
CA VAL A 75 22.07 4.31 13.46
C VAL A 75 21.13 3.11 13.34
N PRO A 76 21.19 2.35 12.24
CA PRO A 76 20.45 1.10 12.11
C PRO A 76 20.77 0.16 13.28
N GLY A 77 19.77 -0.21 14.08
CA GLY A 77 19.89 -1.37 14.95
C GLY A 77 19.98 -2.63 14.09
N SER A 78 20.71 -3.65 14.54
CA SER A 78 21.10 -4.83 13.73
C SER A 78 19.96 -5.62 13.06
N GLN A 79 18.69 -5.32 13.39
CA GLN A 79 17.48 -5.80 12.71
C GLN A 79 16.33 -4.76 12.69
N HIS A 80 16.61 -3.51 13.05
CA HIS A 80 15.57 -2.48 13.21
C HIS A 80 15.44 -1.64 11.94
N ILE A 81 14.54 -2.06 11.06
CA ILE A 81 13.76 -1.10 10.29
C ILE A 81 13.19 -0.12 11.31
N TYR A 82 13.56 1.15 11.21
CA TYR A 82 12.91 2.17 12.02
C TYR A 82 11.40 2.02 11.84
N SER A 83 10.64 1.99 12.93
CA SER A 83 9.19 1.98 12.84
C SER A 83 8.69 3.14 11.95
N SER A 84 9.41 4.27 11.94
CA SER A 84 9.19 5.41 11.04
C SER A 84 9.42 5.11 9.56
N LEU A 85 10.25 4.12 9.20
CA LEU A 85 10.52 3.68 7.82
C LEU A 85 9.79 2.39 7.45
N TYR A 86 8.98 1.81 8.35
CA TYR A 86 8.26 0.56 8.08
C TYR A 86 7.39 0.63 6.84
N ALA A 87 6.66 1.73 6.66
CA ALA A 87 5.84 1.91 5.48
C ALA A 87 6.70 2.14 4.22
N LEU A 88 7.88 2.77 4.31
CA LEU A 88 8.78 2.93 3.16
C LEU A 88 9.30 1.56 2.71
N ARG A 89 9.63 0.69 3.67
CA ARG A 89 9.92 -0.72 3.42
C ARG A 89 8.74 -1.42 2.77
N GLN A 90 7.52 -1.28 3.28
CA GLN A 90 6.33 -1.90 2.68
C GLN A 90 6.16 -1.47 1.22
N TYR A 91 6.34 -0.18 0.93
CA TYR A 91 6.27 0.35 -0.43
C TYR A 91 7.34 -0.25 -1.34
N LEU A 92 8.61 -0.29 -0.90
CA LEU A 92 9.68 -0.90 -1.68
C LEU A 92 9.54 -2.41 -1.87
N CYS A 93 8.88 -3.08 -0.92
CA CYS A 93 8.55 -4.50 -1.00
C CYS A 93 7.29 -4.78 -1.82
N LEU A 94 6.64 -3.78 -2.42
CA LEU A 94 5.43 -3.98 -3.24
C LEU A 94 5.59 -5.07 -4.31
N PRO A 95 6.72 -5.16 -5.06
CA PRO A 95 6.90 -6.25 -6.04
C PRO A 95 6.99 -7.66 -5.42
N CYS A 96 7.23 -7.76 -4.11
CA CYS A 96 7.20 -9.01 -3.36
C CYS A 96 5.80 -9.37 -2.87
N ASP A 97 4.86 -8.43 -2.82
CA ASP A 97 3.51 -8.64 -2.28
C ASP A 97 2.74 -9.64 -3.19
N PRO A 98 2.23 -10.75 -2.66
CA PRO A 98 1.43 -11.70 -3.45
C PRO A 98 0.11 -11.11 -3.97
N ASN A 99 -0.38 -10.01 -3.39
CA ASN A 99 -1.56 -9.28 -3.85
C ASN A 99 -1.23 -8.17 -4.84
N GLU A 100 0.05 -7.88 -5.09
CA GLU A 100 0.51 -6.88 -6.06
C GLU A 100 -0.26 -6.92 -7.39
N PRO A 101 -0.56 -8.10 -7.98
CA PRO A 101 -1.27 -8.15 -9.25
C PRO A 101 -2.69 -7.58 -9.20
N ARG A 102 -3.30 -7.46 -8.02
CA ARG A 102 -4.63 -6.85 -7.85
C ARG A 102 -4.59 -5.34 -7.91
N TYR A 103 -3.47 -4.73 -7.52
CA TYR A 103 -3.32 -3.29 -7.40
C TYR A 103 -2.81 -2.64 -8.68
N ARG A 104 -2.56 -3.40 -9.76
CA ARG A 104 -2.04 -2.89 -11.02
C ARG A 104 -3.04 -2.89 -12.15
N PHE A 105 -2.83 -2.02 -13.14
CA PHE A 105 -3.57 -2.00 -14.40
C PHE A 105 -2.66 -1.53 -15.54
N GLU A 106 -3.11 -1.73 -16.79
CA GLU A 106 -2.38 -1.29 -17.97
C GLU A 106 -2.72 0.18 -18.31
N SER A 107 -1.70 1.04 -18.31
CA SER A 107 -1.83 2.50 -18.42
C SER A 107 -2.52 2.95 -19.72
N VAL A 108 -2.32 2.23 -20.83
CA VAL A 108 -2.95 2.54 -22.14
C VAL A 108 -4.43 2.18 -22.21
N ARG A 109 -4.90 1.27 -21.36
CA ARG A 109 -6.33 0.89 -21.30
C ARG A 109 -7.07 1.76 -20.29
N GLY A 110 -6.35 2.35 -19.34
CA GLY A 110 -6.94 2.98 -18.17
C GLY A 110 -7.55 1.94 -17.24
N ASP A 111 -8.15 2.42 -16.15
CA ASP A 111 -8.86 1.57 -15.19
C ASP A 111 -10.28 2.12 -14.96
N MET A 112 -11.24 1.21 -14.79
CA MET A 112 -12.60 1.57 -14.37
C MET A 112 -12.69 1.51 -12.85
N VAL A 113 -12.45 2.66 -12.23
CA VAL A 113 -12.66 2.89 -10.81
C VAL A 113 -14.01 3.61 -10.70
N ASP A 114 -15.06 2.94 -10.24
CA ASP A 114 -16.23 3.66 -9.71
C ASP A 114 -15.73 4.22 -8.36
N GLY A 115 -15.64 5.50 -8.01
CA GLY A 115 -16.01 6.76 -8.66
C GLY A 115 -14.83 7.69 -8.97
N GLY A 116 -13.98 7.25 -9.88
CA GLY A 116 -13.06 8.11 -10.63
C GLY A 116 -12.34 7.31 -11.72
N LEU A 117 -12.67 7.51 -13.00
CA LEU A 117 -11.93 6.92 -14.11
C LEU A 117 -10.43 7.26 -13.96
N VAL A 118 -9.54 6.27 -14.03
CA VAL A 118 -8.14 6.57 -14.38
C VAL A 118 -8.11 6.60 -15.89
N PRO A 119 -8.17 7.79 -16.53
CA PRO A 119 -8.25 7.86 -17.98
C PRO A 119 -6.99 7.23 -18.58
N PRO A 120 -7.09 6.58 -19.75
CA PRO A 120 -5.93 6.13 -20.49
C PRO A 120 -4.93 7.28 -20.64
N SER A 121 -3.65 7.02 -20.37
CA SER A 121 -2.67 8.08 -20.57
C SER A 121 -2.36 8.24 -22.05
N ALA A 122 -2.43 9.48 -22.52
CA ALA A 122 -2.13 9.82 -23.92
C ALA A 122 -0.69 9.50 -24.35
N ASN A 123 0.23 9.34 -23.39
CA ASN A 123 1.66 9.10 -23.66
C ASN A 123 2.12 7.68 -23.29
N SER A 124 1.20 6.78 -22.91
CA SER A 124 1.58 5.43 -22.51
C SER A 124 1.76 4.50 -23.70
N VAL A 125 2.58 3.47 -23.53
CA VAL A 125 2.75 2.38 -24.50
C VAL A 125 2.15 1.08 -23.97
N ALA A 126 1.76 0.19 -24.89
CA ALA A 126 1.20 -1.11 -24.52
C ALA A 126 2.19 -1.90 -23.66
N GLY A 127 1.68 -2.54 -22.60
CA GLY A 127 2.49 -3.25 -21.61
C GLY A 127 2.90 -2.42 -20.39
N GLU A 128 2.83 -1.08 -20.43
CA GLU A 128 3.11 -0.25 -19.25
C GLU A 128 2.11 -0.52 -18.13
N GLN A 129 2.62 -0.89 -16.96
CA GLN A 129 1.82 -1.19 -15.77
C GLN A 129 1.91 -0.05 -14.76
N THR A 130 0.75 0.33 -14.21
CA THR A 130 0.65 1.31 -13.13
C THR A 130 0.07 0.69 -11.88
N TRP A 131 0.69 0.98 -10.74
CA TRP A 131 0.23 0.58 -9.41
C TRP A 131 -0.69 1.62 -8.78
N ARG A 132 -1.84 1.16 -8.29
CA ARG A 132 -2.77 1.91 -7.45
C ARG A 132 -2.24 1.92 -6.02
N VAL A 133 -1.87 3.09 -5.52
CA VAL A 133 -1.48 3.31 -4.12
C VAL A 133 -2.60 4.08 -3.42
N CYS A 134 -3.11 3.56 -2.30
CA CYS A 134 -4.16 4.22 -1.55
C CYS A 134 -3.65 5.57 -0.97
N ARG A 135 -4.48 6.62 -1.03
CA ARG A 135 -4.17 7.90 -0.37
C ARG A 135 -3.95 7.71 1.14
N SER A 136 -4.75 6.89 1.81
CA SER A 136 -4.63 6.60 3.23
C SER A 136 -3.30 5.94 3.59
N PHE A 137 -2.67 5.19 2.68
CA PHE A 137 -1.32 4.68 2.89
C PHE A 137 -0.31 5.82 3.05
N LEU A 138 -0.40 6.85 2.22
CA LEU A 138 0.54 7.97 2.23
C LEU A 138 0.28 8.94 3.38
N TYR A 139 -0.98 9.27 3.61
CA TYR A 139 -1.40 10.36 4.49
C TYR A 139 -2.07 9.91 5.78
N GLY A 140 -2.50 8.66 5.85
CA GLY A 140 -3.40 8.16 6.87
C GLY A 140 -4.85 8.48 6.52
N GLN A 141 -5.77 7.86 7.24
CA GLN A 141 -7.19 8.19 7.14
C GLN A 141 -7.43 9.68 7.41
N ARG A 142 -8.50 10.23 6.83
CA ARG A 142 -8.90 11.63 7.05
C ARG A 142 -8.96 11.92 8.55
N GLY A 143 -8.19 12.92 8.99
CA GLY A 143 -8.10 13.32 10.40
C GLY A 143 -7.08 12.56 11.27
N THR A 144 -6.48 11.47 10.79
CA THR A 144 -5.49 10.71 11.59
C THR A 144 -4.05 11.17 11.35
N GLN A 145 -3.70 11.55 10.11
CA GLN A 145 -2.33 11.89 9.71
C GLN A 145 -1.31 10.80 10.07
N LYS A 146 -1.71 9.51 10.05
CA LYS A 146 -0.88 8.34 10.44
C LYS A 146 -0.33 7.52 9.26
N GLY A 147 -0.38 8.03 8.03
CA GLY A 147 0.18 7.34 6.86
C GLY A 147 1.71 7.29 6.87
N LEU A 148 2.29 6.73 5.81
CA LEU A 148 3.72 6.60 5.54
C LEU A 148 4.50 7.86 5.94
N TRP A 149 3.99 9.03 5.56
CA TRP A 149 4.69 10.31 5.72
C TRP A 149 4.25 11.12 6.95
N GLY A 150 3.17 10.71 7.62
CA GLY A 150 2.54 11.54 8.65
C GLY A 150 1.95 12.84 8.07
N SER A 151 1.99 13.92 8.85
CA SER A 151 1.56 15.24 8.40
C SER A 151 2.67 15.91 7.60
N HIS A 152 2.50 16.07 6.28
CA HIS A 152 3.48 16.71 5.39
C HIS A 152 4.92 16.15 5.50
N GLY A 153 5.08 14.85 5.73
CA GLY A 153 6.43 14.24 5.84
C GLY A 153 7.06 14.31 7.23
N SER A 154 6.30 14.67 8.26
CA SER A 154 6.79 14.82 9.64
C SER A 154 7.44 13.58 10.25
N ARG A 155 7.11 12.37 9.77
CA ARG A 155 7.73 11.12 10.25
C ARG A 155 9.23 11.01 10.02
N TYR A 156 9.76 11.85 9.13
CA TYR A 156 11.17 11.89 8.77
C TYR A 156 11.85 13.18 9.22
N ALA A 157 11.24 13.92 10.15
CA ALA A 157 11.80 15.18 10.64
C ALA A 157 13.12 14.99 11.41
N GLU A 158 13.29 13.85 12.10
CA GLU A 158 14.45 13.59 12.95
C GLU A 158 15.69 13.17 12.17
N CYS A 159 15.54 12.19 11.27
CA CYS A 159 16.66 11.62 10.54
C CYS A 159 16.71 12.02 9.06
N GLY A 160 15.61 12.53 8.49
CA GLY A 160 15.49 12.71 7.05
C GLY A 160 15.42 11.38 6.29
N VAL A 161 15.46 11.48 4.96
CA VAL A 161 15.59 10.35 4.02
C VAL A 161 16.49 10.80 2.87
N ILE A 162 17.36 9.90 2.42
CA ILE A 162 18.18 10.14 1.23
C ILE A 162 17.31 9.81 0.02
N VAL A 163 17.04 10.79 -0.84
CA VAL A 163 16.25 10.60 -2.07
C VAL A 163 16.97 11.25 -3.25
N SER A 164 16.51 10.94 -4.46
CA SER A 164 17.03 11.61 -5.66
C SER A 164 16.63 13.10 -5.66
N SER A 165 17.55 13.96 -6.07
CA SER A 165 17.29 15.37 -6.34
C SER A 165 16.27 15.55 -7.48
N CYS A 166 16.20 14.55 -8.36
CA CYS A 166 15.31 14.46 -9.50
C CYS A 166 14.14 13.49 -9.23
N MET A 167 13.08 13.62 -10.02
CA MET A 167 12.04 12.59 -10.04
C MET A 167 12.63 11.29 -10.62
N SER A 168 12.42 10.18 -9.91
CA SER A 168 12.90 8.84 -10.25
C SER A 168 11.76 7.88 -10.57
N THR A 169 10.57 8.12 -10.01
CA THR A 169 9.37 7.29 -10.19
C THR A 169 8.33 8.11 -10.95
N PRO A 170 7.85 7.64 -12.12
CA PRO A 170 6.75 8.27 -12.82
C PRO A 170 5.47 8.30 -11.98
N VAL A 171 4.77 9.44 -12.02
CA VAL A 171 3.53 9.65 -11.28
C VAL A 171 2.41 10.02 -12.23
N PHE A 172 1.28 9.32 -12.11
CA PHE A 172 0.07 9.66 -12.85
C PHE A 172 -0.71 10.78 -12.15
N ASN A 173 -1.03 11.83 -12.90
CA ASN A 173 -1.96 12.86 -12.45
C ASN A 173 -3.37 12.55 -12.98
N ILE A 174 -4.27 12.17 -12.07
CA ILE A 174 -5.64 11.78 -12.43
C ILE A 174 -6.46 12.95 -13.00
N SER A 175 -6.21 14.18 -12.54
CA SER A 175 -6.94 15.37 -12.99
C SER A 175 -6.58 15.78 -14.41
N THR A 176 -5.34 15.58 -14.83
CA THR A 176 -4.87 15.90 -16.20
C THR A 176 -4.81 14.67 -17.11
N GLY A 177 -4.99 13.46 -16.57
CA GLY A 177 -4.89 12.21 -17.30
C GLY A 177 -3.50 11.93 -17.89
N SER A 178 -2.45 12.45 -17.26
CA SER A 178 -1.09 12.42 -17.81
C SER A 178 -0.06 11.91 -16.80
N PHE A 179 0.89 11.09 -17.25
CA PHE A 179 2.09 10.80 -16.48
C PHE A 179 3.07 11.96 -16.49
N GLN A 180 3.64 12.21 -15.33
CA GLN A 180 4.87 12.97 -15.19
C GLN A 180 6.03 11.96 -15.15
N SER A 181 6.90 11.99 -16.16
CA SER A 181 8.07 11.13 -16.27
C SER A 181 9.35 11.84 -15.82
N PRO A 182 10.36 11.10 -15.32
CA PRO A 182 11.68 11.65 -15.01
C PRO A 182 12.20 12.53 -16.16
N SER A 183 12.64 13.74 -15.85
CA SER A 183 13.17 14.64 -16.88
C SER A 183 14.56 14.14 -17.32
N PRO A 184 14.80 13.92 -18.63
CA PRO A 184 16.10 13.48 -19.12
C PRO A 184 17.20 14.55 -18.92
N SER A 185 16.82 15.81 -18.70
CA SER A 185 17.75 16.91 -18.41
C SER A 185 18.17 16.99 -16.94
N CYS A 186 17.52 16.24 -16.05
CA CYS A 186 17.79 16.30 -14.63
C CYS A 186 18.93 15.35 -14.26
N LYS A 187 20.06 15.90 -13.84
CA LYS A 187 21.21 15.11 -13.35
C LYS A 187 20.92 14.67 -11.92
N ALA A 188 20.45 13.44 -11.77
CA ALA A 188 20.11 12.87 -10.46
C ALA A 188 21.34 12.81 -9.55
N SER A 189 21.16 13.26 -8.30
CA SER A 189 22.10 13.10 -7.20
C SER A 189 21.31 12.68 -5.97
N ASN A 190 21.89 11.82 -5.13
CA ASN A 190 21.25 11.42 -3.88
C ASN A 190 21.50 12.49 -2.81
N GLU A 191 20.44 12.99 -2.19
CA GLU A 191 20.48 14.10 -1.24
C GLU A 191 19.72 13.74 0.05
N LEU A 192 20.33 14.05 1.19
CA LEU A 192 19.64 13.98 2.48
C LEU A 192 18.54 15.05 2.52
N THR A 193 17.31 14.61 2.63
CA THR A 193 16.12 15.46 2.56
C THR A 193 15.30 15.34 3.84
N ILE A 194 14.90 16.48 4.40
CA ILE A 194 13.87 16.54 5.45
C ILE A 194 12.56 16.96 4.78
N PRO A 195 11.62 16.04 4.54
CA PRO A 195 10.49 16.26 3.63
C PRO A 195 9.58 17.42 4.04
N SER A 196 9.34 17.58 5.35
CA SER A 196 8.52 18.66 5.91
C SER A 196 9.12 20.06 5.75
N ILE A 197 10.41 20.14 5.42
CA ILE A 197 11.11 21.39 5.13
C ILE A 197 11.26 21.55 3.61
N THR A 198 11.84 20.55 2.95
CA THR A 198 12.18 20.62 1.52
C THR A 198 10.95 20.71 0.62
N PHE A 199 9.84 20.06 0.99
CA PHE A 199 8.62 20.03 0.20
C PHE A 199 7.47 20.83 0.83
N ARG A 200 7.78 21.76 1.74
CA ARG A 200 6.77 22.55 2.46
C ARG A 200 5.79 23.25 1.52
N ASP A 201 6.28 23.80 0.42
CA ASP A 201 5.49 24.55 -0.56
C ASP A 201 4.86 23.65 -1.64
N SER A 202 5.10 22.33 -1.57
CA SER A 202 4.45 21.39 -2.47
C SER A 202 2.97 21.26 -2.09
N PRO A 203 2.04 21.29 -3.06
CA PRO A 203 0.63 20.98 -2.79
C PRO A 203 0.46 19.52 -2.33
N ASP A 204 1.43 18.66 -2.69
CA ASP A 204 1.49 17.26 -2.28
C ASP A 204 2.94 16.89 -1.90
N PRO A 205 3.35 17.09 -0.63
CA PRO A 205 4.72 16.78 -0.18
C PRO A 205 5.03 15.28 -0.18
N ALA A 206 4.03 14.46 0.16
CA ALA A 206 4.16 13.00 0.27
C ALA A 206 4.40 12.35 -1.09
N LEU A 207 3.60 12.72 -2.10
CA LEU A 207 3.76 12.29 -3.48
C LEU A 207 5.05 12.85 -4.08
N LYS A 208 5.36 14.13 -3.84
CA LYS A 208 6.60 14.73 -4.35
C LYS A 208 7.81 13.99 -3.85
N MET A 209 7.79 13.59 -2.58
CA MET A 209 8.84 12.75 -2.03
C MET A 209 8.85 11.35 -2.62
N LEU A 210 7.70 10.67 -2.69
CA LEU A 210 7.61 9.31 -3.25
C LEU A 210 8.13 9.25 -4.69
N SER A 211 7.84 10.28 -5.48
CA SER A 211 8.34 10.44 -6.86
C SER A 211 9.87 10.50 -6.97
N ARG A 212 10.57 10.81 -5.87
CA ARG A 212 12.03 10.91 -5.79
C ARG A 212 12.69 9.66 -5.20
N VAL A 213 11.91 8.69 -4.73
CA VAL A 213 12.41 7.42 -4.18
C VAL A 213 12.75 6.49 -5.35
N PRO A 214 14.03 6.17 -5.62
CA PRO A 214 14.38 5.21 -6.66
C PRO A 214 13.78 3.84 -6.34
N GLN A 215 13.27 3.18 -7.37
CA GLN A 215 12.72 1.83 -7.28
C GLN A 215 13.74 0.84 -7.85
N SER A 216 13.76 -0.38 -7.33
CA SER A 216 14.49 -1.49 -7.96
C SER A 216 13.92 -1.85 -9.35
N MET A 217 12.68 -1.42 -9.62
CA MET A 217 12.00 -1.58 -10.90
C MET A 217 11.89 -0.23 -11.61
N PRO A 218 12.65 0.03 -12.68
CA PRO A 218 12.64 1.32 -13.38
C PRO A 218 11.32 1.61 -14.09
N GLU A 219 10.53 0.57 -14.37
CA GLU A 219 9.19 0.68 -14.98
C GLU A 219 8.07 0.87 -13.95
N LEU A 220 8.40 1.04 -12.66
CA LEU A 220 7.39 1.19 -11.62
C LEU A 220 6.67 2.53 -11.73
N GLN A 221 5.45 2.53 -12.26
CA GLN A 221 4.59 3.70 -12.39
C GLN A 221 3.54 3.70 -11.28
N ILE A 222 3.20 4.86 -10.72
CA ILE A 222 2.18 4.91 -9.65
C ILE A 222 1.05 5.88 -9.97
N VAL A 223 -0.15 5.53 -9.50
CA VAL A 223 -1.30 6.42 -9.36
C VAL A 223 -1.76 6.42 -7.91
N ILE A 224 -2.05 7.61 -7.38
CA ILE A 224 -2.69 7.74 -6.07
C ILE A 224 -4.19 7.76 -6.28
N VAL A 225 -4.89 6.89 -5.54
CA VAL A 225 -6.36 6.83 -5.53
C VAL A 225 -6.92 7.36 -4.21
N ASP A 226 -7.99 8.15 -4.24
CA ASP A 226 -8.69 8.56 -3.01
C ASP A 226 -9.57 7.42 -2.51
N ASP A 227 -8.96 6.62 -1.66
CA ASP A 227 -9.56 5.44 -1.03
C ASP A 227 -10.55 5.85 0.09
N SER A 228 -10.74 7.15 0.35
CA SER A 228 -11.80 7.67 1.22
C SER A 228 -13.03 8.18 0.48
N ASP A 229 -13.04 8.15 -0.86
CA ASP A 229 -14.21 8.50 -1.65
C ASP A 229 -15.32 7.43 -1.43
N PRO A 230 -16.53 7.82 -1.01
CA PRO A 230 -17.64 6.88 -0.80
C PRO A 230 -18.06 6.14 -2.08
N ASN A 231 -17.72 6.67 -3.26
CA ASN A 231 -18.00 6.02 -4.53
C ASN A 231 -16.92 5.01 -4.92
N TYR A 232 -15.76 4.98 -4.26
CA TYR A 232 -14.63 4.10 -4.59
C TYR A 232 -14.95 2.61 -4.33
N ASP A 233 -15.04 1.81 -5.39
CA ASP A 233 -15.28 0.39 -5.36
C ASP A 233 -13.97 -0.40 -5.21
N TYR A 234 -13.60 -0.61 -3.95
CA TYR A 234 -12.43 -1.40 -3.57
C TYR A 234 -12.48 -2.86 -4.01
N GLU A 235 -13.67 -3.44 -4.17
CA GLU A 235 -13.80 -4.84 -4.55
C GLU A 235 -13.46 -5.04 -6.03
N LYS A 236 -13.77 -4.02 -6.86
CA LYS A 236 -13.37 -4.00 -8.27
C LYS A 236 -11.94 -3.50 -8.46
N THR A 237 -11.54 -2.49 -7.69
CA THR A 237 -10.29 -1.75 -7.90
C THR A 237 -9.50 -1.61 -6.60
N PRO A 238 -8.92 -2.69 -6.06
CA PRO A 238 -8.18 -2.60 -4.82
C PRO A 238 -6.92 -1.75 -4.96
N CYS A 239 -6.48 -1.07 -3.91
CA CYS A 239 -5.23 -0.32 -3.90
C CYS A 239 -4.28 -0.81 -2.81
N PHE A 240 -2.99 -0.62 -3.03
CA PHE A 240 -1.97 -0.99 -2.07
C PHE A 240 -2.00 -0.09 -0.83
N GLY A 241 -1.81 -0.71 0.34
CA GLY A 241 -1.65 0.00 1.61
C GLY A 241 -2.98 0.44 2.25
N ARG A 242 -4.11 -0.17 1.87
CA ARG A 242 -5.41 0.05 2.50
C ARG A 242 -5.33 -0.24 4.00
N ASP A 243 -5.71 0.72 4.82
CA ASP A 243 -5.89 0.52 6.26
C ASP A 243 -7.26 -0.15 6.55
N ALA A 244 -7.28 -1.48 6.57
CA ALA A 244 -8.50 -2.28 6.70
C ALA A 244 -9.16 -2.20 8.10
N VAL A 245 -8.48 -1.65 9.12
CA VAL A 245 -8.95 -1.66 10.52
C VAL A 245 -10.20 -0.79 10.74
N ALA A 246 -10.53 0.11 9.81
CA ALA A 246 -11.70 0.98 9.94
C ALA A 246 -13.03 0.43 9.37
N THR A 247 -13.03 -0.59 8.50
CA THR A 247 -14.29 -1.06 7.89
C THR A 247 -15.16 -1.87 8.86
N ILE A 248 -14.58 -2.36 9.97
CA ILE A 248 -15.31 -3.15 10.98
C ILE A 248 -16.11 -2.24 11.93
N VAL A 249 -15.71 -0.98 12.12
CA VAL A 249 -16.39 -0.08 13.08
C VAL A 249 -17.74 0.42 12.54
N SER A 250 -17.91 0.50 11.22
CA SER A 250 -19.18 0.92 10.60
C SER A 250 -20.21 -0.20 10.47
N ALA A 251 -19.81 -1.47 10.60
CA ALA A 251 -20.69 -2.63 10.46
C ALA A 251 -21.05 -3.31 11.80
N ALA A 252 -20.41 -2.93 12.91
CA ALA A 252 -20.54 -3.63 14.20
C ALA A 252 -21.55 -3.00 15.19
N LEU A 253 -22.30 -1.95 14.82
CA LEU A 253 -23.38 -1.39 15.65
C LEU A 253 -24.62 -1.18 14.75
N PRO A 254 -25.75 -1.90 14.94
CA PRO A 254 -26.32 -2.29 16.23
C PRO A 254 -26.95 -3.69 16.25
N LEU A 255 -26.18 -4.76 16.50
CA LEU A 255 -26.73 -6.05 16.95
C LEU A 255 -26.98 -6.08 18.47
N TRP A 256 -26.46 -5.10 19.21
CA TRP A 256 -26.63 -4.99 20.66
C TRP A 256 -27.92 -4.26 21.09
N LEU A 257 -28.52 -3.43 20.22
CA LEU A 257 -29.79 -2.78 20.53
C LEU A 257 -30.98 -3.76 20.44
N SER A 258 -30.89 -4.79 19.59
CA SER A 258 -31.95 -5.80 19.46
C SER A 258 -32.02 -6.76 20.65
N ALA A 259 -30.89 -7.06 21.30
CA ALA A 259 -30.85 -7.94 22.48
C ALA A 259 -31.41 -7.28 23.75
N VAL A 260 -31.24 -5.96 23.89
CA VAL A 260 -31.77 -5.20 25.04
C VAL A 260 -33.28 -4.93 24.90
N VAL A 261 -33.78 -4.80 23.66
CA VAL A 261 -35.22 -4.64 23.41
C VAL A 261 -35.98 -5.96 23.57
N LEU A 262 -35.42 -7.10 23.14
CA LEU A 262 -36.05 -8.41 23.35
C LEU A 262 -36.08 -8.85 24.83
N SER A 263 -35.05 -8.53 25.62
CA SER A 263 -35.05 -8.87 27.06
C SER A 263 -36.05 -8.06 27.89
N ARG A 264 -36.45 -6.85 27.44
CA ARG A 264 -37.51 -6.06 28.08
C ARG A 264 -38.94 -6.42 27.63
N LEU A 265 -39.11 -6.99 26.44
CA LEU A 265 -40.42 -7.46 25.95
C LEU A 265 -40.81 -8.84 26.50
N LEU A 266 -39.87 -9.60 27.05
CA LEU A 266 -40.11 -10.90 27.71
C LEU A 266 -40.48 -10.78 29.20
N TRP A 267 -40.60 -9.55 29.73
CA TRP A 267 -40.97 -9.25 31.12
C TRP A 267 -42.21 -8.32 31.25
N LEU A 268 -42.95 -8.13 30.16
CA LEU A 268 -44.32 -7.58 30.13
C LEU A 268 -45.28 -8.64 29.61
#